data_AF-A0A9E5ZIE8-F1
#
_entry.id   AF-A0A9E5ZIE8-F1
#
_cell.length_a   1.000
_cell.length_b   1.000
_cell.length_c   1.000
_cell.angle_alpha   90.00
_cell.angle_beta   90.00
_cell.angle_gamma   90.00
#
_symmetry.space_group_name_H-M   'P 1'
#
loop_
_entity.id
_entity.type
_entity.pdbx_description
1 polymer ?
#
loop_
_entity_poly.entity_id
_entity_poly.type
_entity_poly.pdbx_seq_one_letter_code
_entity_poly.pdbx_strand_id
1 'polypeptide(L)'
;MFQAYDEVETCILHKTAFQYSIWYHDIIYKASKQNNEEQSAALARNSLQKLNLKASQIEYIQTLILSTKKHTILARKKRSDNAFLLDIDLAILGTDWDSYQNYCSDIRKEYKRYPKFIYNKGRKQVLKHFLDRDSLYFTSHFKQKLETQARKNITRELELL
;
A
#
# COMPACT_ATOMS: atom_id res chain seq x y z
N MET A 1 -9.26 1.56 1.45
CA MET A 1 -9.02 0.39 0.56
C MET A 1 -10.31 -0.22 0.00
N PHE A 2 -11.29 -0.63 0.82
CA PHE A 2 -12.48 -1.32 0.29
C PHE A 2 -13.29 -0.50 -0.74
N GLN A 3 -13.47 0.80 -0.52
CA GLN A 3 -14.12 1.67 -1.52
C GLN A 3 -13.41 1.64 -2.88
N ALA A 4 -12.07 1.69 -2.91
CA ALA A 4 -11.30 1.61 -4.14
C ALA A 4 -11.29 0.18 -4.74
N TYR A 5 -11.47 -0.85 -3.91
CA TYR A 5 -11.68 -2.22 -4.37
C TYR A 5 -13.02 -2.37 -5.08
N ASP A 6 -14.10 -1.79 -4.54
CA ASP A 6 -15.44 -1.86 -5.13
C ASP A 6 -15.45 -1.29 -6.57
N GLU A 7 -14.64 -0.26 -6.84
CA GLU A 7 -14.50 0.35 -8.17
C GLU A 7 -13.88 -0.59 -9.22
N VAL A 8 -13.02 -1.52 -8.80
CA VAL A 8 -12.27 -2.42 -9.68
C VAL A 8 -12.60 -3.89 -9.46
N GLU A 9 -13.63 -4.20 -8.68
CA GLU A 9 -13.97 -5.56 -8.24
C GLU A 9 -14.12 -6.53 -9.43
N THR A 10 -14.72 -6.06 -10.53
CA THR A 10 -14.93 -6.83 -11.76
C THR A 10 -13.64 -7.19 -12.48
N CYS A 11 -12.54 -6.47 -12.22
CA CYS A 11 -11.22 -6.73 -12.76
C CYS A 11 -10.41 -7.75 -11.94
N ILE A 12 -10.82 -8.01 -10.68
CA ILE A 12 -10.10 -8.88 -9.73
C ILE A 12 -10.42 -10.35 -10.00
N LEU A 13 -9.38 -11.14 -10.29
CA LEU A 13 -9.49 -12.56 -10.62
C LEU A 13 -9.79 -13.43 -9.40
N HIS A 14 -9.11 -13.17 -8.28
CA HIS A 14 -9.19 -13.96 -7.07
C HIS A 14 -9.77 -13.13 -5.91
N LYS A 15 -11.03 -12.70 -6.04
CA LYS A 15 -11.72 -11.79 -5.11
C LYS A 15 -11.51 -12.11 -3.63
N THR A 16 -11.75 -13.37 -3.23
CA THR A 16 -11.57 -13.79 -1.83
C THR A 16 -10.13 -13.63 -1.34
N ALA A 17 -9.13 -14.02 -2.16
CA ALA A 17 -7.72 -13.85 -1.81
C ALA A 17 -7.35 -12.36 -1.73
N PHE A 18 -7.90 -11.55 -2.63
CA PHE A 18 -7.69 -10.12 -2.65
C PHE A 18 -8.22 -9.43 -1.38
N GLN A 19 -9.47 -9.74 -1.00
CA GLN A 19 -10.09 -9.22 0.22
C GLN A 19 -9.29 -9.61 1.46
N TYR A 20 -8.86 -10.87 1.58
CA TYR A 20 -7.97 -11.26 2.68
C TYR A 20 -6.65 -10.49 2.66
N SER A 21 -6.08 -10.24 1.48
CA SER A 21 -4.85 -9.44 1.39
C SER A 21 -5.07 -8.00 1.88
N ILE A 22 -6.21 -7.38 1.55
CA ILE A 22 -6.59 -6.08 2.12
C ILE A 22 -6.66 -6.14 3.65
N TRP A 23 -7.38 -7.13 4.21
CA TRP A 23 -7.54 -7.25 5.66
C TRP A 23 -6.22 -7.48 6.40
N TYR A 24 -5.31 -8.26 5.82
CA TYR A 24 -4.12 -8.74 6.52
C TYR A 24 -2.84 -7.95 6.23
N HIS A 25 -2.72 -7.19 5.14
CA HIS A 25 -1.40 -6.65 4.73
C HIS A 25 -0.68 -5.83 5.82
N ASP A 26 -1.41 -4.97 6.54
CA ASP A 26 -0.88 -4.12 7.62
C ASP A 26 -1.44 -4.46 9.01
N ILE A 27 -1.96 -5.69 9.19
CA ILE A 27 -2.52 -6.11 10.49
C ILE A 27 -1.48 -6.07 11.63
N ILE A 28 -0.21 -6.32 11.29
CA ILE A 28 0.92 -6.08 12.18
C ILE A 28 1.65 -4.85 11.65
N TYR A 29 1.54 -3.73 12.37
CA TYR A 29 2.25 -2.50 12.03
C TYR A 29 3.03 -1.95 13.23
N LYS A 30 4.34 -1.81 13.06
CA LYS A 30 5.23 -1.12 14.01
C LYS A 30 6.18 -0.24 13.21
N ALA A 31 6.01 1.09 13.27
CA ALA A 31 6.81 2.06 12.53
C ALA A 31 8.35 1.90 12.69
N SER A 32 8.82 1.34 13.81
CA SER A 32 10.24 1.10 14.07
C SER A 32 10.79 -0.22 13.49
N LYS A 33 9.97 -1.04 12.84
CA LYS A 33 10.32 -2.38 12.38
C LYS A 33 10.14 -2.47 10.86
N GLN A 34 11.05 -3.19 10.21
CA GLN A 34 11.05 -3.39 8.75
C GLN A 34 10.45 -4.73 8.33
N ASN A 35 9.96 -5.53 9.27
CA ASN A 35 9.44 -6.87 9.02
C ASN A 35 7.94 -6.98 9.31
N ASN A 36 7.21 -5.89 9.13
CA ASN A 36 5.78 -5.80 9.43
C ASN A 36 4.99 -6.68 8.46
N GLU A 37 5.27 -6.56 7.16
CA GLU A 37 4.60 -7.28 6.08
C GLU A 37 4.90 -8.78 6.14
N GLU A 38 6.13 -9.17 6.48
CA GLU A 38 6.45 -10.59 6.72
C GLU A 38 5.67 -11.16 7.92
N GLN A 39 5.54 -10.40 9.00
CA GLN A 39 4.77 -10.82 10.17
C GLN A 39 3.28 -10.89 9.86
N SER A 40 2.74 -9.89 9.16
CA SER A 40 1.37 -9.86 8.65
C SER A 40 1.07 -11.07 7.75
N ALA A 41 1.96 -11.38 6.80
CA ALA A 41 1.84 -12.55 5.92
C ALA A 41 1.91 -13.87 6.69
N ALA A 42 2.76 -13.97 7.72
CA ALA A 42 2.85 -15.16 8.57
C ALA A 42 1.57 -15.35 9.41
N LEU A 43 1.04 -14.26 9.97
CA LEU A 43 -0.21 -14.28 10.73
C LEU A 43 -1.40 -14.64 9.82
N ALA A 44 -1.45 -14.10 8.60
CA ALA A 44 -2.45 -14.46 7.60
C ALA A 44 -2.41 -15.96 7.29
N ARG A 45 -1.22 -16.51 7.01
CA ARG A 45 -1.05 -17.96 6.76
C ARG A 45 -1.60 -18.80 7.91
N ASN A 46 -1.18 -18.52 9.14
CA ASN A 46 -1.59 -19.29 10.32
C ASN A 46 -3.10 -19.22 10.56
N SER A 47 -3.73 -18.07 10.27
CA SER A 47 -5.17 -17.86 10.47
C SER A 47 -5.98 -18.55 9.37
N LEU A 48 -5.57 -18.40 8.11
CA LEU A 48 -6.28 -18.94 6.95
C LEU A 48 -6.14 -20.46 6.82
N GLN A 49 -5.04 -21.05 7.31
CA GLN A 49 -4.91 -22.50 7.43
C GLN A 49 -6.00 -23.10 8.33
N LYS A 50 -6.36 -22.42 9.43
CA LYS A 50 -7.43 -22.87 10.33
C LYS A 50 -8.83 -22.76 9.71
N LEU A 51 -8.97 -21.96 8.65
CA LEU A 51 -10.21 -21.78 7.88
C LEU A 51 -10.31 -22.73 6.67
N ASN A 52 -9.41 -23.71 6.55
CA ASN A 52 -9.39 -24.71 5.47
C ASN A 52 -9.26 -24.12 4.06
N LEU A 53 -8.59 -22.97 3.90
CA LEU A 53 -8.24 -22.45 2.58
C LEU A 53 -7.18 -23.34 1.90
N LYS A 54 -7.24 -23.43 0.57
CA LYS A 54 -6.23 -24.18 -0.20
C LYS A 54 -4.85 -23.54 -0.03
N ALA A 55 -3.82 -24.38 0.09
CA ALA A 55 -2.43 -23.91 0.25
C ALA A 55 -2.02 -22.91 -0.84
N SER A 56 -2.41 -23.15 -2.09
CA SER A 56 -2.13 -22.25 -3.21
C SER A 56 -2.81 -20.87 -3.10
N GLN A 57 -3.98 -20.78 -2.47
CA GLN A 57 -4.64 -19.50 -2.20
C GLN A 57 -3.90 -18.75 -1.08
N ILE A 58 -3.47 -19.46 -0.04
CA ILE A 58 -2.73 -18.88 1.08
C ILE A 58 -1.38 -18.34 0.57
N GLU A 59 -0.65 -19.10 -0.23
CA GLU A 59 0.60 -18.65 -0.86
C GLU A 59 0.39 -17.41 -1.74
N TYR A 60 -0.72 -17.35 -2.47
CA TYR A 60 -1.07 -16.18 -3.27
C TYR A 60 -1.34 -14.95 -2.39
N ILE A 61 -2.10 -15.10 -1.30
CA ILE A 61 -2.36 -14.04 -0.32
C ILE A 61 -1.04 -13.55 0.31
N GLN A 62 -0.15 -14.47 0.70
CA GLN A 62 1.16 -14.11 1.24
C GLN A 62 1.98 -13.32 0.21
N THR A 63 1.96 -13.74 -1.06
CA THR A 63 2.65 -13.02 -2.15
C THR A 63 2.11 -11.59 -2.30
N LEU A 64 0.79 -11.44 -2.25
CA LEU A 64 0.13 -10.13 -2.32
C LEU A 64 0.51 -9.24 -1.13
N ILE A 65 0.45 -9.74 0.10
CA ILE A 65 0.87 -8.98 1.30
C ILE A 65 2.35 -8.59 1.21
N LEU A 66 3.24 -9.54 0.91
CA LEU A 66 4.69 -9.25 0.85
C LEU A 66 5.05 -8.21 -0.22
N SER A 67 4.24 -8.10 -1.27
CA SER A 67 4.47 -7.13 -2.33
C SER A 67 4.29 -5.66 -1.89
N THR A 68 3.51 -5.41 -0.82
CA THR A 68 3.25 -4.05 -0.30
C THR A 68 4.49 -3.47 0.37
N LYS A 69 5.37 -4.31 0.92
CA LYS A 69 6.59 -3.87 1.62
C LYS A 69 7.48 -2.90 0.85
N LYS A 70 7.68 -3.17 -0.44
CA LYS A 70 8.48 -2.32 -1.34
C LYS A 70 7.62 -1.64 -2.41
N HIS A 71 6.30 -1.88 -2.38
CA HIS A 71 5.36 -1.53 -3.44
C HIS A 71 5.90 -1.96 -4.81
N THR A 72 6.17 -3.27 -4.96
CA THR A 72 6.71 -3.88 -6.18
C THR A 72 5.91 -5.11 -6.56
N ILE A 73 5.60 -5.28 -7.84
CA ILE A 73 4.88 -6.47 -8.33
C ILE A 73 5.79 -7.70 -8.14
N LEU A 74 5.32 -8.66 -7.33
CA LEU A 74 6.02 -9.93 -7.09
C LEU A 74 5.34 -11.12 -7.76
N ALA A 75 4.05 -10.99 -8.08
CA ALA A 75 3.30 -12.05 -8.73
C ALA A 75 3.84 -12.32 -10.14
N ARG A 76 4.26 -13.56 -10.38
CA ARG A 76 4.89 -14.00 -11.64
C ARG A 76 3.95 -14.06 -12.84
N LYS A 77 2.63 -14.08 -12.61
CA LYS A 77 1.64 -14.16 -13.69
C LYS A 77 1.45 -12.78 -14.32
N LYS A 78 1.56 -12.71 -15.65
CA LYS A 78 1.34 -11.50 -16.46
C LYS A 78 -0.02 -10.84 -16.19
N ARG A 79 -1.03 -11.64 -15.83
CA ARG A 79 -2.31 -11.18 -15.29
C ARG A 79 -2.41 -11.61 -13.83
N SER A 80 -2.28 -10.67 -12.91
CA SER A 80 -2.44 -10.90 -11.47
C SER A 80 -3.08 -9.69 -10.80
N ASP A 81 -3.75 -9.92 -9.68
CA ASP A 81 -4.39 -8.87 -8.89
C ASP A 81 -3.36 -8.01 -8.12
N ASN A 82 -2.07 -8.34 -8.20
CA ASN A 82 -1.01 -7.68 -7.44
C ASN A 82 -0.94 -6.18 -7.72
N ALA A 83 -1.03 -5.78 -9.00
CA ALA A 83 -0.98 -4.38 -9.39
C ALA A 83 -2.12 -3.58 -8.75
N PHE A 84 -3.34 -4.14 -8.73
CA PHE A 84 -4.50 -3.49 -8.11
C PHE A 84 -4.33 -3.33 -6.60
N LEU A 85 -3.77 -4.33 -5.89
CA LEU A 85 -3.56 -4.21 -4.44
C LEU A 85 -2.60 -3.05 -4.13
N LEU A 86 -1.49 -2.97 -4.86
CA LEU A 86 -0.50 -1.91 -4.68
C LEU A 86 -1.08 -0.52 -5.00
N ASP A 87 -1.89 -0.42 -6.06
CA ASP A 87 -2.54 0.83 -6.42
C ASP A 87 -3.56 1.28 -5.38
N ILE A 88 -4.36 0.34 -4.84
CA ILE A 88 -5.34 0.61 -3.79
C ILE A 88 -4.66 1.02 -2.49
N ASP A 89 -3.52 0.42 -2.16
CA ASP A 89 -2.73 0.76 -0.99
C ASP A 89 -2.17 2.18 -1.07
N LEU A 90 -1.72 2.59 -2.26
CA LEU A 90 -1.20 3.95 -2.50
C LEU A 90 -2.29 4.97 -2.87
N ALA A 91 -3.57 4.59 -2.95
CA ALA A 91 -4.63 5.46 -3.44
C ALA A 91 -4.80 6.75 -2.61
N ILE A 92 -4.45 6.71 -1.32
CA ILE A 92 -4.47 7.89 -0.44
C ILE A 92 -3.58 9.03 -0.96
N LEU A 93 -2.53 8.70 -1.73
CA LEU A 93 -1.64 9.72 -2.27
C LEU A 93 -2.38 10.62 -3.27
N GLY A 94 -3.33 10.08 -4.03
CA GLY A 94 -4.05 10.77 -5.09
C GLY A 94 -5.38 11.41 -4.68
N THR A 95 -5.72 11.47 -3.39
CA THR A 95 -6.95 12.12 -2.92
C THR A 95 -6.88 13.64 -3.03
N ASP A 96 -7.98 14.33 -2.71
CA ASP A 96 -7.95 15.78 -2.51
C ASP A 96 -6.96 16.18 -1.41
N TRP A 97 -6.58 17.46 -1.41
CA TRP A 97 -5.55 17.98 -0.51
C TRP A 97 -5.93 17.86 0.97
N ASP A 98 -7.19 18.05 1.33
CA ASP A 98 -7.61 18.04 2.73
C ASP A 98 -7.52 16.62 3.31
N SER A 99 -7.98 15.63 2.53
CA SER A 99 -7.79 14.20 2.85
C SER A 99 -6.31 13.83 2.97
N TYR A 100 -5.48 14.28 2.03
CA TYR A 100 -4.04 14.01 2.03
C TYR A 100 -3.34 14.67 3.22
N GLN A 101 -3.72 15.91 3.58
CA GLN A 101 -3.17 16.63 4.73
C GLN A 101 -3.50 15.94 6.05
N ASN A 102 -4.71 15.38 6.19
CA ASN A 102 -5.07 14.56 7.34
C ASN A 102 -4.18 13.31 7.43
N TYR A 103 -3.96 12.62 6.31
CA TYR A 103 -3.01 11.51 6.22
C TYR A 103 -1.59 11.91 6.64
N CYS A 104 -1.05 13.04 6.16
CA CYS A 104 0.27 13.54 6.59
C CYS A 104 0.33 13.83 8.10
N SER A 105 -0.74 14.40 8.66
CA SER A 105 -0.86 14.69 10.10
C SER A 105 -0.84 13.42 10.94
N ASP A 106 -1.55 12.39 10.50
CA ASP A 106 -1.58 11.10 11.20
C ASP A 106 -0.22 10.40 11.17
N ILE A 107 0.45 10.40 10.01
CA ILE A 107 1.85 9.94 9.95
C ILE A 107 2.74 10.76 10.90
N ARG A 108 2.60 12.08 10.95
CA ARG A 108 3.40 12.89 11.86
C ARG A 108 3.17 12.50 13.32
N LYS A 109 1.94 12.15 13.72
CA LYS A 109 1.59 11.68 15.07
C LYS A 109 2.21 10.31 15.37
N GLU A 110 2.20 9.38 14.42
CA GLU A 110 2.82 8.06 14.57
C GLU A 110 4.33 8.16 14.87
N TYR A 111 5.00 9.08 14.18
CA TYR A 111 6.43 9.34 14.34
C TYR A 111 6.73 10.44 15.39
N LYS A 112 5.79 10.72 16.31
CA LYS A 112 5.95 11.78 17.35
C LYS A 112 7.21 11.65 18.21
N ARG A 113 7.70 10.42 18.40
CA ARG A 113 8.92 10.13 19.18
C ARG A 113 10.18 10.72 18.53
N TYR A 114 10.17 10.91 17.21
CA TYR A 114 11.30 11.46 16.49
C TYR A 114 11.25 13.00 16.45
N PRO A 115 12.38 13.68 16.74
CA PRO A 115 12.52 15.13 16.54
C PRO A 115 12.17 15.54 15.11
N LYS A 116 11.62 16.76 14.95
CA LYS A 116 11.13 17.27 13.66
C LYS A 116 12.18 17.15 12.54
N PHE A 117 13.44 17.51 12.80
CA PHE A 117 14.48 17.45 11.77
C PHE A 117 14.79 16.02 11.29
N ILE A 118 14.76 15.02 12.18
CA ILE A 118 14.97 13.61 11.84
C ILE A 118 13.78 13.10 11.02
N TYR A 119 12.56 13.38 11.48
CA TYR A 119 11.34 13.04 10.77
C TYR A 119 11.30 13.66 9.37
N ASN A 120 11.53 14.97 9.24
CA ASN A 120 11.50 15.67 7.96
C ASN A 120 12.53 15.09 6.99
N LYS A 121 13.75 14.78 7.45
CA LYS A 121 14.78 14.14 6.61
C LYS A 121 14.31 12.78 6.07
N GLY A 122 13.79 11.91 6.94
CA GLY A 122 13.30 10.58 6.54
C GLY A 122 12.08 10.66 5.63
N ARG A 123 11.11 11.51 5.96
CA ARG A 123 9.88 11.70 5.16
C ARG A 123 10.21 12.25 3.77
N LYS A 124 11.11 13.23 3.66
CA LYS A 124 11.59 13.74 2.36
C LYS A 124 12.22 12.65 1.50
N GLN A 125 12.97 11.71 2.09
CA GLN A 125 13.55 10.59 1.34
C GLN A 125 12.47 9.67 0.74
N VAL A 126 11.45 9.33 1.53
CA VAL A 126 10.32 8.51 1.06
C VAL A 126 9.57 9.20 -0.08
N LEU A 127 9.24 10.48 0.08
CA LEU A 127 8.49 11.25 -0.92
C LEU A 127 9.28 11.42 -2.23
N LYS A 128 10.60 11.67 -2.14
CA LYS A 128 11.48 11.70 -3.32
C LYS A 128 11.53 10.37 -4.04
N HIS A 129 11.69 9.27 -3.29
CA HIS A 129 11.67 7.91 -3.85
C HIS A 129 10.38 7.61 -4.63
N PHE A 130 9.24 8.17 -4.22
CA PHE A 130 8.01 8.06 -5.00
C PHE A 130 8.06 8.90 -6.28
N LEU A 131 8.49 10.16 -6.20
CA LEU A 131 8.59 11.03 -7.38
C LEU A 131 9.58 10.55 -8.44
N ASP A 132 10.64 9.85 -8.02
CA ASP A 132 11.67 9.28 -8.89
C ASP A 132 11.15 8.07 -9.72
N ARG A 133 9.98 7.52 -9.41
CA ARG A 133 9.36 6.46 -10.21
C ARG A 133 8.74 7.06 -11.48
N ASP A 134 8.83 6.34 -12.60
CA ASP A 134 8.14 6.71 -13.85
C ASP A 134 6.61 6.80 -13.67
N SER A 135 6.05 5.92 -12.83
CA SER A 135 4.65 5.96 -12.43
C SER A 135 4.50 5.53 -10.98
N LEU A 136 3.58 6.19 -10.26
CA LEU A 136 3.20 5.84 -8.89
C LEU A 136 2.27 4.63 -8.86
N TYR A 137 1.36 4.57 -9.81
CA TYR A 137 0.39 3.49 -9.97
C TYR A 137 0.79 2.53 -11.09
N PHE A 138 0.31 1.30 -11.06
CA PHE A 138 0.63 0.23 -12.01
C PHE A 138 -0.44 0.09 -13.09
N THR A 139 -1.72 0.14 -12.71
CA THR A 139 -2.86 -0.08 -13.62
C THR A 139 -3.30 1.21 -14.31
N SER A 140 -3.80 1.09 -15.55
CA SER A 140 -4.26 2.26 -16.31
C SER A 140 -5.37 3.04 -15.60
N HIS A 141 -6.27 2.34 -14.90
CA HIS A 141 -7.37 2.94 -14.16
C HIS A 141 -6.85 3.92 -13.08
N PHE A 142 -5.98 3.45 -12.18
CA PHE A 142 -5.46 4.29 -11.11
C PHE A 142 -4.46 5.34 -11.60
N LYS A 143 -3.67 5.04 -12.64
CA LYS A 143 -2.80 6.04 -13.29
C LYS A 143 -3.60 7.24 -13.79
N GLN A 144 -4.63 7.00 -14.59
CA GLN A 144 -5.45 8.08 -15.17
C GLN A 144 -6.19 8.87 -14.09
N LYS A 145 -6.68 8.18 -13.05
CA LYS A 145 -7.48 8.79 -11.99
C LYS A 145 -6.64 9.57 -10.97
N LEU A 146 -5.49 9.05 -10.56
CA LEU A 146 -4.81 9.50 -9.34
C LEU A 146 -3.38 10.03 -9.55
N GLU A 147 -2.67 9.67 -10.62
CA GLU A 147 -1.23 9.96 -10.79
C GLU A 147 -0.93 11.47 -10.69
N THR A 148 -1.66 12.28 -11.44
CA THR A 148 -1.46 13.73 -11.49
C THR A 148 -1.69 14.38 -10.12
N GLN A 149 -2.76 14.00 -9.42
CA GLN A 149 -3.07 14.55 -8.10
C GLN A 149 -2.06 14.06 -7.06
N ALA A 150 -1.65 12.80 -7.13
CA ALA A 150 -0.67 12.23 -6.21
C ALA A 150 0.68 12.93 -6.30
N ARG A 151 1.17 13.21 -7.51
CA ARG A 151 2.41 13.97 -7.70
C ARG A 151 2.29 15.40 -7.16
N LYS A 152 1.16 16.08 -7.38
CA LYS A 152 0.91 17.41 -6.80
C LYS A 152 0.94 17.39 -5.28
N ASN A 153 0.26 16.43 -4.66
CA ASN A 153 0.21 16.27 -3.21
C ASN A 153 1.61 16.01 -2.62
N ILE A 154 2.37 15.07 -3.20
CA ILE A 154 3.72 14.72 -2.76
C ILE A 154 4.67 15.92 -2.88
N THR A 155 4.63 16.64 -4.00
CA THR A 155 5.45 17.85 -4.20
C THR A 155 5.10 18.94 -3.19
N ARG A 156 3.81 19.17 -2.95
CA ARG A 156 3.36 20.15 -1.96
C ARG A 156 3.76 19.74 -0.53
N GLU A 157 3.70 18.46 -0.18
CA GLU A 157 4.21 17.98 1.12
C GLU A 157 5.72 18.27 1.25
N LEU A 158 6.50 17.99 0.20
CA LEU A 158 7.95 18.21 0.20
C LEU A 158 8.32 19.68 0.45
N GLU A 159 7.54 20.63 -0.07
CA GLU A 159 7.74 22.07 0.13
C GLU A 159 7.40 22.53 1.55
N LEU A 160 6.47 21.84 2.22
CA LEU A 160 6.02 22.16 3.58
C LEU A 160 6.87 21.52 4.69
N LEU A 161 7.68 20.50 4.37
CA LEU A 161 8.62 19.82 5.28
C LEU A 161 9.97 20.54 5.38
#